data_AF-T1DA41-F1
#
_entry.id   AF-T1DA41-F1
#
_cell.length_a   1.000
_cell.length_b   1.000
_cell.length_c   1.000
_cell.angle_alpha   90.00
_cell.angle_beta   90.00
_cell.angle_gamma   90.00
#
_symmetry.space_group_name_H-M   'P 1'
#
loop_
_entity.id
_entity.type
_entity.pdbx_description
1 polymer ?
#
loop_
_entity_poly.entity_id
_entity_poly.type
_entity_poly.pdbx_seq_one_letter_code
_entity_poly.pdbx_strand_id
1 'polypeptide(L)'
;MVNFMVALQSQNPGGLFAAAKQNPKNHVRLSAQQVAAAYGATPQSIMAVTQFMQDQGFVFLGEEPNGLALQFQGLAGQINSAFQTSLERYRFQGHTGYAPATGIAIPSPLTGMVSGVLGLDTLIRPVSNLQIANSKIRKSQAGVVFD
;
A
#
# COMPACT_ATOMS: atom_id res chain seq x y z
N MET A 1 13.21 -0.93 -9.87
CA MET A 1 12.62 -0.05 -8.85
C MET A 1 11.69 -0.88 -7.97
N VAL A 2 11.47 -0.46 -6.73
CA VAL A 2 10.63 -1.11 -5.73
C VAL A 2 9.52 -0.14 -5.37
N ASN A 3 8.26 -0.62 -5.38
CA ASN A 3 7.12 0.14 -4.89
C ASN A 3 6.90 -0.20 -3.43
N PHE A 4 6.73 0.81 -2.60
CA PHE A 4 6.54 0.64 -1.17
C PHE A 4 5.55 1.66 -0.64
N MET A 5 5.02 1.39 0.55
CA MET A 5 4.10 2.29 1.23
C MET A 5 4.71 2.73 2.54
N VAL A 6 4.52 4.01 2.87
CA VAL A 6 4.84 4.57 4.19
C VAL A 6 3.53 4.71 4.93
N ALA A 7 3.34 3.91 5.97
CA ALA A 7 2.18 3.97 6.83
C ALA A 7 2.30 5.17 7.77
N LEU A 8 1.24 5.97 7.84
CA LEU A 8 1.21 7.18 8.63
C LEU A 8 0.59 6.91 10.01
N GLN A 9 0.95 7.76 10.97
CA GLN A 9 0.31 7.78 12.27
C GLN A 9 -1.06 8.46 12.13
N SER A 10 -2.12 7.77 12.58
CA SER A 10 -3.45 8.33 12.69
C SER A 10 -3.46 9.50 13.68
N GLN A 11 -4.24 10.54 13.38
CA GLN A 11 -4.50 11.62 14.32
C GLN A 11 -5.32 11.16 15.55
N ASN A 12 -6.06 10.05 15.44
CA ASN A 12 -6.87 9.48 16.51
C ASN A 12 -6.84 7.94 16.48
N PRO A 13 -5.71 7.33 16.87
CA PRO A 13 -5.53 5.88 16.80
C PRO A 13 -6.49 5.14 17.73
N GLY A 14 -6.74 5.67 18.93
CA GLY A 14 -7.69 5.07 19.89
C GLY A 14 -9.13 5.05 19.36
N GLY A 15 -9.57 6.14 18.73
CA GLY A 15 -10.88 6.23 18.08
C GLY A 15 -11.04 5.27 16.92
N LEU A 16 -9.98 5.08 16.11
CA LEU A 16 -9.99 4.11 15.00
C LEU A 16 -10.18 2.67 15.52
N PHE A 17 -9.41 2.27 16.53
CA PHE A 17 -9.55 0.92 17.12
C PHE A 17 -10.91 0.72 17.79
N ALA A 18 -11.44 1.75 18.46
CA ALA A 18 -12.77 1.70 19.06
C ALA A 18 -13.86 1.56 17.99
N ALA A 19 -13.79 2.34 16.91
CA ALA A 19 -14.72 2.23 15.79
C ALA A 19 -14.65 0.86 15.11
N ALA A 20 -13.46 0.28 14.95
CA ALA A 20 -13.29 -1.08 14.43
C ALA A 20 -13.88 -2.16 15.36
N LYS A 21 -13.82 -1.96 16.68
CA LYS A 21 -14.41 -2.87 17.68
C LYS A 21 -15.92 -2.72 17.83
N GLN A 22 -16.47 -1.53 17.58
CA GLN A 22 -17.91 -1.31 17.61
C GLN A 22 -18.57 -1.89 16.36
N ASN A 23 -18.69 -3.22 16.35
CA ASN A 23 -19.57 -3.95 15.45
C ASN A 23 -20.74 -4.63 16.19
N PRO A 24 -21.60 -3.92 16.96
CA PRO A 24 -22.86 -4.48 17.42
C PRO A 24 -23.99 -4.10 16.45
N LYS A 25 -24.37 -5.04 15.58
CA LYS A 25 -25.69 -5.16 14.92
C LYS A 25 -26.16 -4.07 13.94
N ASN A 26 -25.59 -2.87 13.92
CA ASN A 26 -25.88 -1.84 12.92
C ASN A 26 -24.64 -1.58 12.05
N HIS A 27 -24.63 -2.16 10.85
CA HIS A 27 -23.55 -2.09 9.85
C HIS A 27 -23.34 -0.68 9.27
N VAL A 28 -22.94 0.29 10.09
CA VAL A 28 -22.46 1.58 9.56
C VAL A 28 -21.09 1.33 8.94
N ARG A 29 -21.08 1.02 7.64
CA ARG A 29 -19.86 0.93 6.84
C ARG A 29 -19.39 2.34 6.53
N LEU A 30 -18.28 2.75 7.12
CA LEU A 30 -17.59 3.97 6.71
C LEU A 30 -16.93 3.74 5.35
N SER A 31 -17.06 4.70 4.43
CA SER A 31 -16.23 4.73 3.23
C SER A 31 -14.78 5.04 3.60
N ALA A 32 -13.82 4.74 2.71
CA ALA A 32 -12.42 5.08 2.93
C ALA A 32 -12.22 6.58 3.20
N GLN A 33 -12.97 7.44 2.51
CA GLN A 33 -12.93 8.89 2.69
C GLN A 33 -13.48 9.33 4.06
N GLN A 34 -14.52 8.65 4.56
CA GLN A 34 -15.04 8.90 5.91
C GLN A 34 -14.04 8.46 6.99
N VAL A 35 -13.31 7.37 6.74
CA VAL A 35 -12.19 6.96 7.60
C VAL A 35 -11.07 7.99 7.55
N ALA A 36 -10.68 8.47 6.37
CA ALA A 36 -9.64 9.49 6.22
C ALA A 36 -9.98 10.77 6.97
N ALA A 37 -11.22 11.25 6.85
CA ALA A 37 -11.66 12.47 7.53
C ALA A 37 -11.67 12.34 9.07
N ALA A 38 -12.08 11.18 9.59
CA ALA A 38 -12.21 10.98 11.04
C ALA A 38 -10.91 10.51 11.71
N TYR A 39 -10.15 9.67 11.01
CA TYR A 39 -9.05 8.87 11.57
C TYR A 39 -7.78 8.86 10.72
N GLY A 40 -7.74 9.59 9.60
CA GLY A 40 -6.54 9.70 8.77
C GLY A 40 -5.37 10.37 9.49
N ALA A 41 -4.25 10.46 8.79
CA ALA A 41 -3.12 11.26 9.22
C ALA A 41 -3.43 12.76 9.07
N THR A 42 -2.72 13.59 9.82
CA THR A 42 -2.87 15.05 9.69
C THR A 42 -2.33 15.52 8.33
N PRO A 43 -2.91 16.59 7.74
CA PRO A 43 -2.36 17.19 6.52
C PRO A 43 -0.90 17.61 6.67
N GLN A 44 -0.49 18.05 7.86
CA GLN A 44 0.92 18.39 8.13
C GLN A 44 1.83 17.16 8.04
N SER A 45 1.42 16.02 8.60
CA SER A 45 2.19 14.77 8.53
C SER A 45 2.29 14.26 7.09
N ILE A 46 1.19 14.30 6.33
CA ILE A 46 1.17 13.88 4.92
C ILE A 46 2.17 14.73 4.10
N MET A 47 2.11 16.05 4.26
CA MET A 47 3.00 16.97 3.56
C MET A 47 4.47 16.75 3.94
N ALA A 48 4.76 16.66 5.24
CA ALA A 48 6.13 16.49 5.74
C ALA A 48 6.76 15.17 5.26
N VAL A 49 6.01 14.07 5.34
CA VAL A 49 6.48 12.75 4.86
C VAL A 49 6.66 12.77 3.35
N THR A 50 5.72 13.34 2.59
CA THR A 50 5.83 13.42 1.13
C THR A 50 7.06 14.20 0.70
N GLN A 51 7.27 15.38 1.28
CA GLN A 51 8.42 16.22 0.96
C GLN A 51 9.73 15.53 1.31
N PHE A 52 9.85 14.98 2.53
CA PHE A 52 11.06 14.26 2.94
C PHE A 52 11.38 13.10 1.98
N MET A 53 10.37 12.31 1.58
CA MET A 53 10.59 11.19 0.65
C MET A 53 11.02 11.66 -0.74
N GLN A 54 10.43 12.75 -1.24
CA GLN A 54 10.84 13.35 -2.51
C GLN A 54 12.27 13.90 -2.46
N ASP A 55 12.68 14.49 -1.33
CA ASP A 55 14.06 14.97 -1.11
C ASP A 55 15.07 13.82 -1.10
N GLN A 56 14.66 12.61 -0.69
CA GLN A 56 15.47 11.38 -0.81
C GLN A 56 15.49 10.81 -2.25
N GLY A 57 14.79 11.45 -3.19
CA GLY A 57 14.71 11.05 -4.59
C GLY A 57 13.70 9.93 -4.86
N PHE A 58 12.72 9.73 -3.98
CA PHE A 58 11.60 8.82 -4.23
C PHE A 58 10.51 9.49 -5.07
N VAL A 59 9.86 8.69 -5.92
CA VAL A 59 8.71 9.13 -6.71
C VAL A 59 7.44 8.94 -5.88
N PHE A 60 6.69 10.01 -5.66
CA PHE A 60 5.37 9.94 -5.03
C PHE A 60 4.33 9.41 -6.02
N LEU A 61 3.63 8.33 -5.64
CA LEU A 61 2.63 7.68 -6.48
C LEU A 61 1.19 8.04 -6.08
N GLY A 62 0.99 8.52 -4.85
CA GLY A 62 -0.31 8.94 -4.36
C GLY A 62 -0.56 8.60 -2.89
N GLU A 63 -1.71 9.05 -2.40
CA GLU A 63 -2.22 8.76 -1.07
C GLU A 63 -3.25 7.63 -1.13
N GLU A 64 -3.21 6.74 -0.14
CA GLU A 64 -4.26 5.74 0.01
C GLU A 64 -5.60 6.40 0.36
N PRO A 65 -6.74 5.96 -0.20
CA PRO A 65 -8.04 6.61 0.03
C PRO A 65 -8.50 6.67 1.50
N ASN A 66 -7.87 5.89 2.39
CA ASN A 66 -8.13 5.89 3.84
C ASN A 66 -7.32 6.94 4.61
N GLY A 67 -6.42 7.69 3.95
CA GLY A 67 -5.58 8.73 4.54
C GLY A 67 -4.52 8.22 5.51
N LEU A 68 -4.17 6.93 5.46
CA LEU A 68 -3.26 6.28 6.42
C LEU A 68 -1.98 5.73 5.80
N ALA A 69 -1.79 5.87 4.49
CA ALA A 69 -0.54 5.51 3.86
C ALA A 69 -0.29 6.34 2.60
N LEU A 70 0.99 6.50 2.28
CA LEU A 70 1.48 7.14 1.08
C LEU A 70 2.27 6.13 0.26
N GLN A 71 2.02 6.10 -1.05
CA GLN A 71 2.69 5.20 -1.98
C GLN A 71 3.90 5.90 -2.62
N PHE A 72 5.02 5.19 -2.65
CA PHE A 72 6.26 5.67 -3.26
C PHE A 72 6.92 4.59 -4.12
N GLN A 73 7.82 5.03 -5.00
CA GLN A 73 8.71 4.17 -5.76
C GLN A 73 10.15 4.65 -5.66
N GLY A 74 11.08 3.70 -5.52
CA GLY A 74 12.51 4.00 -5.38
C GLY A 74 13.46 2.90 -5.85
N LEU A 75 14.75 3.19 -5.86
CA LEU A 75 15.82 2.22 -6.01
C LEU A 75 16.15 1.57 -4.65
N ALA A 76 16.61 0.32 -4.67
CA ALA A 76 16.98 -0.39 -3.44
C ALA A 76 18.06 0.35 -2.64
N GLY A 77 19.05 0.96 -3.31
CA GLY A 77 20.09 1.77 -2.64
C GLY A 77 19.54 3.03 -1.95
N GLN A 78 18.51 3.66 -2.51
CA GLN A 78 17.84 4.80 -1.87
C GLN A 78 17.07 4.34 -0.63
N ILE A 79 16.36 3.21 -0.71
CA ILE A 79 15.65 2.60 0.43
C ILE A 79 16.62 2.25 1.54
N ASN A 80 17.78 1.65 1.21
CA ASN A 80 18.82 1.31 2.17
C ASN A 80 19.33 2.53 2.91
N SER A 81 19.58 3.62 2.17
CA SER A 81 20.09 4.87 2.74
C SER A 81 19.04 5.56 3.62
N ALA A 82 17.80 5.66 3.12
CA ALA A 82 16.72 6.36 3.81
C ALA A 82 16.26 5.63 5.09
N PHE A 83 16.14 4.30 5.05
CA PHE A 83 15.60 3.52 6.17
C PHE A 83 16.65 2.72 6.94
N GLN A 84 17.95 3.02 6.74
CA GLN A 84 19.08 2.32 7.35
C GLN A 84 18.93 0.79 7.38
N THR A 85 18.55 0.23 6.23
CA THR A 85 18.29 -1.20 6.06
C THR A 85 19.19 -1.79 4.98
N SER A 86 19.31 -3.12 4.95
CA SER A 86 19.91 -3.84 3.82
C SER A 86 18.82 -4.52 3.01
N LEU A 87 18.25 -3.81 2.04
CA LEU A 87 17.35 -4.37 1.04
C LEU A 87 18.18 -5.08 -0.03
N GLU A 88 18.13 -6.40 -0.01
CA GLU A 88 18.91 -7.25 -0.89
C GLU A 88 18.03 -8.00 -1.87
N ARG A 89 18.65 -8.47 -2.96
CA ARG A 89 17.96 -9.23 -3.99
C ARG A 89 18.19 -10.72 -3.77
N TYR A 90 17.10 -11.46 -3.56
CA TYR A 90 17.14 -12.91 -3.36
C TYR A 90 16.48 -13.65 -4.53
N ARG A 91 16.84 -14.93 -4.65
CA ARG A 91 16.14 -15.88 -5.53
C ARG A 91 15.49 -16.95 -4.67
N PHE A 92 14.17 -17.04 -4.72
CA PHE A 92 13.37 -17.99 -3.93
C PHE A 92 12.34 -18.69 -4.83
N GLN A 93 12.33 -20.02 -4.82
CA GLN A 93 11.42 -20.85 -5.63
C GLN A 93 11.34 -20.43 -7.11
N GLY A 94 12.49 -20.10 -7.72
CA GLY A 94 12.56 -19.67 -9.12
C GLY A 94 12.21 -18.20 -9.38
N HIS A 95 11.74 -17.46 -8.37
CA HIS A 95 11.45 -16.03 -8.45
C HIS A 95 12.60 -15.21 -7.90
N THR A 96 12.84 -14.04 -8.48
CA THR A 96 13.81 -13.07 -7.96
C THR A 96 13.06 -11.85 -7.43
N GLY A 97 13.35 -11.45 -6.20
CA GLY A 97 12.70 -10.33 -5.52
C GLY A 97 13.65 -9.66 -4.54
N TYR A 98 13.16 -8.62 -3.88
CA TYR A 98 13.84 -7.92 -2.81
C TYR A 98 13.26 -8.28 -1.45
N ALA A 99 14.08 -8.31 -0.41
CA ALA A 99 13.63 -8.36 0.98
C ALA A 99 14.67 -7.69 1.89
N PRO A 100 14.25 -7.10 3.03
CA PRO A 100 15.18 -6.57 4.02
C PRO A 100 15.93 -7.71 4.72
N ALA A 101 17.26 -7.66 4.71
CA ALA A 101 18.15 -8.54 5.48
C ALA A 101 18.34 -8.07 6.92
N THR A 102 18.02 -6.81 7.19
CA THR A 102 18.09 -6.17 8.51
C THR A 102 16.79 -5.46 8.83
N GLY A 103 16.61 -5.07 10.09
CA GLY A 103 15.52 -4.16 10.47
C GLY A 103 15.58 -2.83 9.71
N ILE A 104 14.49 -2.08 9.79
CA ILE A 104 14.39 -0.70 9.27
C ILE A 104 14.48 0.28 10.43
N ALA A 105 15.11 1.43 10.19
CA ALA A 105 15.06 2.59 11.07
C ALA A 105 14.22 3.69 10.42
N ILE A 106 13.37 4.34 11.20
CA ILE A 106 12.63 5.51 10.74
C ILE A 106 13.53 6.74 10.89
N PRO A 107 13.73 7.56 9.84
CA PRO A 107 14.46 8.81 9.94
C PRO A 107 13.91 9.70 11.06
N SER A 108 14.80 10.35 11.80
CA SER A 108 14.43 11.27 12.88
C SER A 108 13.37 12.31 12.48
N PRO A 109 13.42 12.95 11.28
CA PRO A 109 12.41 13.91 10.85
C PRO A 109 10.97 13.35 10.75
N LEU A 110 10.82 12.03 10.65
CA LEU A 110 9.53 11.35 10.47
C LEU A 110 9.01 10.69 11.74
N THR A 111 9.78 10.77 12.83
CA THR A 111 9.40 10.14 14.10
C THR A 111 8.07 10.70 14.60
N GLY A 112 7.14 9.82 14.97
CA GLY A 112 5.79 10.19 15.40
C GLY A 112 4.80 10.48 14.26
N MET A 113 5.25 10.59 13.01
CA MET A 113 4.39 10.74 11.83
C MET A 113 4.21 9.43 11.06
N VAL A 114 5.18 8.51 11.19
CA VAL A 114 5.20 7.23 10.47
C VAL A 114 5.06 6.08 11.46
N SER A 115 4.17 5.14 11.16
CA SER A 115 3.92 3.93 11.94
C SER A 115 4.63 2.70 11.36
N GLY A 116 5.07 2.75 10.10
CA GLY A 116 5.87 1.70 9.48
C GLY A 116 6.10 1.88 7.97
N VAL A 117 6.86 0.96 7.39
CA VAL A 117 7.10 0.88 5.94
C VAL A 117 6.73 -0.52 5.47
N LEU A 118 5.93 -0.58 4.39
CA LEU A 118 5.30 -1.80 3.87
C LEU A 118 5.71 -2.02 2.41
N GLY A 119 5.70 -3.27 1.95
CA GLY A 119 5.96 -3.61 0.54
C GLY A 119 7.45 -3.70 0.14
N LEU A 120 8.37 -3.64 1.11
CA LEU A 120 9.81 -3.85 0.85
C LEU A 120 10.12 -5.32 0.51
N ASP A 121 9.40 -6.27 1.10
CA ASP A 121 9.48 -7.67 0.71
C ASP A 121 8.60 -7.93 -0.51
N THR A 122 9.24 -8.41 -1.58
CA THR A 122 8.62 -8.74 -2.86
C THR A 122 8.90 -10.18 -3.30
N LEU A 123 9.45 -11.01 -2.40
CA LEU A 123 9.78 -12.40 -2.67
C LEU A 123 8.54 -13.27 -2.76
N ILE A 124 7.57 -13.04 -1.88
CA ILE A 124 6.31 -13.77 -1.87
C ILE A 124 5.29 -12.99 -2.68
N ARG A 125 4.94 -13.52 -3.85
CA ARG A 125 3.84 -13.00 -4.66
C ARG A 125 2.63 -13.92 -4.48
N PRO A 126 1.45 -13.39 -4.11
CA PRO A 126 0.24 -14.20 -4.10
C PRO A 126 -0.03 -14.72 -5.51
N VAL A 127 -0.07 -16.04 -5.66
CA VAL A 127 -0.45 -16.68 -6.91
C VAL A 127 -1.97 -16.85 -6.95
N SER A 128 -2.59 -16.40 -8.04
CA SER A 128 -4.03 -16.57 -8.24
C SER A 128 -4.31 -17.97 -8.80
N ASN A 129 -5.20 -18.71 -8.14
CA ASN A 129 -5.84 -19.91 -8.69
C ASN A 129 -7.08 -19.52 -9.53
N LEU A 130 -7.00 -18.47 -10.34
CA LEU A 130 -8.15 -18.11 -11.17
C LEU A 130 -8.24 -19.09 -12.34
N GLN A 131 -9.16 -20.05 -12.26
CA GLN A 131 -9.57 -20.84 -13.41
C GLN A 131 -10.68 -20.08 -14.15
N ILE A 132 -10.34 -19.43 -15.26
CA ILE A 132 -11.35 -18.93 -16.20
C ILE A 132 -11.82 -20.15 -16.99
N ALA A 133 -12.94 -20.75 -16.57
CA ALA A 133 -13.60 -21.77 -17.37
C ALA A 133 -14.01 -21.12 -18.70
N ASN A 134 -13.41 -21.58 -19.81
CA ASN A 134 -13.80 -21.20 -21.16
C ASN A 134 -15.33 -21.34 -21.30
N SER A 135 -16.04 -20.22 -21.27
CA SER A 135 -17.41 -20.15 -21.73
C SER A 135 -17.41 -20.61 -23.17
N LYS A 136 -17.97 -21.79 -23.43
CA LYS A 136 -18.38 -22.21 -24.76
C LYS A 136 -19.22 -21.07 -25.34
N ILE A 137 -18.63 -20.22 -26.18
CA ILE A 137 -19.35 -19.27 -27.02
C ILE A 137 -20.24 -20.15 -27.91
N ARG A 138 -21.49 -20.39 -27.47
CA ARG A 138 -22.51 -20.93 -28.34
C ARG A 138 -22.78 -19.84 -29.37
N LYS A 139 -22.29 -20.02 -30.60
CA LYS A 139 -22.86 -19.34 -31.76
C LYS A 139 -24.36 -19.71 -31.82
N SER A 140 -25.23 -18.82 -31.34
CA SER A 140 -26.65 -18.88 -31.67
C SER A 140 -26.86 -17.99 -32.89
N GLN A 141 -26.98 -18.62 -34.05
CA GLN A 141 -27.52 -18.01 -35.26
C GLN A 141 -28.99 -17.67 -35.02
N ALA A 142 -29.41 -16.43 -35.32
CA ALA A 142 -30.80 -16.11 -35.59
C ALA A 142 -30.87 -14.94 -36.58
N GLY A 143 -31.27 -15.30 -37.80
CA GLY A 143 -31.87 -14.52 -38.90
C GLY A 143 -31.71 -13.01 -38.98
N VAL A 144 -31.06 -12.56 -40.06
CA VAL A 144 -31.54 -11.41 -40.82
C VAL A 144 -31.77 -11.90 -42.25
N VAL A 145 -33.04 -12.05 -42.62
CA VAL A 145 -33.49 -12.15 -44.02
C VAL A 145 -33.69 -10.71 -44.48
N PHE A 146 -33.05 -10.35 -45.58
CA PHE A 146 -33.38 -9.14 -46.32
C PHE A 146 -34.25 -9.58 -47.51
N ASP A 147 -35.50 -9.16 -47.53
CA ASP A 147 -36.24 -8.94 -48.78
C ASP A 147 -36.01 -7.50 -49.24
#